data_AF-A0A418YIV7-F1
#
_entry.id   AF-A0A418YIV7-F1
#
_cell.length_a   1.000
_cell.length_b   1.000
_cell.length_c   1.000
_cell.angle_alpha   90.00
_cell.angle_beta   90.00
_cell.angle_gamma   90.00
#
_symmetry.space_group_name_H-M   'P 1'
#
loop_
_entity.id
_entity.type
_entity.pdbx_description
1 polymer ?
#
loop_
_entity_poly.entity_id
_entity_poly.type
_entity_poly.pdbx_seq_one_letter_code
_entity_poly.pdbx_strand_id
1 'polypeptide(L)'
;MFAEIVQWTSLLSLLVMVVATVYFSLRNFSWINQAPLGYQGCHPSWRSFSGHQNWQLLWQISLAVIASRLLLFAVVQIVFHLIHPSDNDLLTIFRDLWYRWDTNSFLSIADNGYVNEGKDRLLLVFYPLYPVLVHLMTYLIPDTFFAAVAVSNICLILACFTLFKLVMFEFHQRDIAAASVKYLLNLNSG
;
A
#
# COMPACT_ATOMS: atom_id res chain seq x y z
N MET A 1 36.00 -6.53 -1.20
CA MET A 1 36.15 -5.12 -0.78
C MET A 1 35.12 -4.18 -1.42
N PHE A 2 35.12 -3.92 -2.74
CA PHE A 2 34.15 -2.96 -3.32
C PHE A 2 32.69 -3.45 -3.24
N ALA A 3 32.45 -4.74 -3.51
CA ALA A 3 31.12 -5.36 -3.42
C ALA A 3 30.57 -5.35 -1.97
N GLU A 4 31.42 -5.65 -0.99
CA GLU A 4 31.02 -5.62 0.43
C GLU A 4 30.66 -4.19 0.88
N ILE A 5 31.42 -3.17 0.48
CA ILE A 5 31.12 -1.77 0.82
C ILE A 5 29.77 -1.33 0.22
N VAL A 6 29.48 -1.73 -1.02
CA VAL A 6 28.19 -1.46 -1.67
C VAL A 6 27.04 -2.18 -0.95
N GLN A 7 27.27 -3.40 -0.48
CA GLN A 7 26.29 -4.17 0.28
C GLN A 7 26.03 -3.56 1.67
N TRP A 8 27.05 -3.12 2.39
CA TRP A 8 26.89 -2.49 3.69
C TRP A 8 26.20 -1.12 3.60
N THR A 9 26.51 -0.34 2.55
CA THR A 9 25.87 0.96 2.33
C THR A 9 24.41 0.81 1.90
N SER A 10 24.06 -0.20 1.09
CA SER A 10 22.67 -0.49 0.75
C SER A 10 21.86 -0.97 1.95
N LEU A 11 22.40 -1.88 2.77
CA LEU A 11 21.79 -2.34 4.01
C LEU A 11 21.58 -1.20 5.02
N LEU A 12 22.56 -0.31 5.15
CA LEU A 12 22.47 0.84 6.05
C LEU A 12 21.44 1.86 5.55
N SER A 13 21.34 2.08 4.24
CA SER A 13 20.30 2.93 3.65
C SER A 13 18.88 2.36 3.86
N LEU A 14 18.72 1.05 3.72
CA LEU A 14 17.45 0.36 3.96
C LEU A 14 17.05 0.40 5.44
N LEU A 15 18.01 0.16 6.34
CA LEU A 15 17.80 0.28 7.79
C LEU A 15 17.39 1.70 8.17
N VAL A 16 18.07 2.72 7.65
CA VAL A 16 17.72 4.13 7.88
C VAL A 16 16.34 4.45 7.32
N MET A 17 15.98 3.95 6.14
CA MET A 17 14.64 4.11 5.57
C MET A 17 13.57 3.43 6.43
N VAL A 18 13.81 2.20 6.91
CA VAL A 18 12.91 1.48 7.82
C VAL A 18 12.75 2.25 9.13
N VAL A 19 13.84 2.66 9.76
CA VAL A 19 13.82 3.40 11.03
C VAL A 19 13.16 4.76 10.86
N ALA A 20 13.46 5.51 9.80
CA ALA A 20 12.83 6.79 9.51
C ALA A 20 11.33 6.62 9.24
N THR A 21 10.94 5.54 8.58
CA THR A 21 9.53 5.25 8.27
C THR A 21 8.76 4.78 9.49
N VAL A 22 9.33 3.86 10.28
CA VAL A 22 8.81 3.44 11.59
C VAL A 22 8.66 4.66 12.48
N TYR A 23 9.70 5.50 12.57
CA TYR A 23 9.68 6.73 13.34
C TYR A 23 8.62 7.71 12.85
N PHE A 24 8.51 7.96 11.54
CA PHE A 24 7.49 8.85 10.98
C PHE A 24 6.07 8.31 11.23
N SER A 25 5.88 7.01 11.05
CA SER A 25 4.60 6.32 11.27
C SER A 25 4.20 6.25 12.74
N LEU A 26 5.16 6.19 13.67
CA LEU A 26 4.92 6.14 15.11
C LEU A 26 4.84 7.53 15.74
N ARG A 27 5.59 8.52 15.24
CA ARG A 27 5.76 9.80 15.93
C ARG A 27 4.70 10.85 15.58
N ASN A 28 4.02 10.76 14.44
CA ASN A 28 2.99 11.74 14.10
C ASN A 28 1.84 11.09 13.34
N PHE A 29 0.71 10.91 14.02
CA PHE A 29 -0.62 11.05 13.41
C PHE A 29 -1.39 12.23 14.02
N SER A 30 -0.73 13.03 14.86
CA SER A 30 -1.24 14.27 15.48
C SER A 30 -1.70 15.32 14.46
N TRP A 31 -1.28 15.21 13.18
CA TRP A 31 -1.69 16.08 12.07
C TRP A 31 -3.05 15.77 11.44
N ILE A 32 -3.62 14.57 11.60
CA ILE A 32 -5.02 14.32 11.23
C ILE A 32 -5.95 14.97 12.27
N ASN A 33 -5.46 15.21 13.48
CA ASN A 33 -6.25 15.75 14.59
C ASN A 33 -6.47 17.27 14.53
N GLN A 34 -6.07 17.95 13.45
CA GLN A 34 -6.43 19.37 13.28
C GLN A 34 -7.90 19.47 12.87
N ALA A 35 -8.77 19.63 13.88
CA ALA A 35 -10.16 19.98 13.71
C ALA A 35 -10.26 21.37 13.08
N PRO A 36 -11.09 21.58 12.03
CA PRO A 36 -11.60 22.92 11.82
C PRO A 36 -12.51 23.26 13.02
N LEU A 37 -12.22 24.39 13.66
CA LEU A 37 -13.00 24.98 14.74
C LEU A 37 -14.46 25.10 14.27
N GLY A 38 -15.36 24.20 14.68
CA GLY A 38 -16.78 24.32 14.37
C GLY A 38 -17.63 23.06 14.18
N TYR A 39 -17.12 21.84 14.42
CA TYR A 39 -17.97 20.64 14.36
C TYR A 39 -18.88 20.50 15.59
N GLN A 40 -19.92 21.32 15.66
CA GLN A 40 -21.03 21.18 16.59
C GLN A 40 -22.17 20.40 15.92
N GLY A 41 -22.34 19.13 16.26
CA GLY A 41 -23.62 18.38 16.27
C GLY A 41 -24.53 18.33 15.03
N CYS A 42 -24.19 18.95 13.90
CA CYS A 42 -25.01 18.95 12.69
C CYS A 42 -24.51 17.89 11.71
N HIS A 43 -25.44 17.09 11.15
CA HIS A 43 -25.15 16.06 10.16
C HIS A 43 -24.41 16.68 8.95
N PRO A 44 -23.14 16.35 8.71
CA PRO A 44 -22.42 16.87 7.57
C PRO A 44 -23.05 16.26 6.31
N SER A 45 -23.62 17.10 5.45
CA SER A 45 -23.87 16.68 4.08
C SER A 45 -22.53 16.23 3.48
N TRP A 46 -22.48 15.12 2.73
CA TRP A 46 -21.24 14.60 2.11
C TRP A 46 -20.47 15.65 1.27
N ARG A 47 -21.13 16.77 0.93
CA ARG A 47 -20.60 17.92 0.19
C ARG A 47 -19.90 18.98 1.07
N SER A 48 -19.98 18.92 2.40
CA SER A 48 -19.44 19.96 3.28
C SER A 48 -17.91 19.93 3.41
N PHE A 49 -17.25 18.85 2.95
CA PHE A 49 -15.80 18.78 2.94
C PHE A 49 -15.23 19.62 1.79
N SER A 50 -14.56 20.73 2.13
CA SER A 50 -13.88 21.56 1.13
C SER A 50 -12.87 20.73 0.30
N GLY A 51 -12.79 21.00 -1.01
CA GLY A 51 -11.92 20.26 -1.92
C GLY A 51 -10.45 20.28 -1.49
N HIS A 52 -9.98 21.40 -0.92
CA HIS A 52 -8.62 21.53 -0.44
C HIS A 52 -8.31 20.62 0.76
N GLN A 53 -9.24 20.48 1.70
CA GLN A 53 -9.08 19.62 2.88
C GLN A 53 -9.11 18.12 2.52
N ASN A 54 -9.92 17.73 1.53
CA ASN A 54 -9.94 16.37 1.00
C ASN A 54 -8.60 15.99 0.35
N TRP A 55 -7.98 16.92 -0.39
CA TRP A 55 -6.69 16.69 -1.03
C TRP A 55 -5.57 16.47 -0.02
N GLN A 56 -5.53 17.30 1.03
CA GLN A 56 -4.57 17.16 2.13
C GLN A 56 -4.72 15.81 2.84
N LEU A 57 -5.95 15.39 3.13
CA LEU A 57 -6.23 14.09 3.74
C LEU A 57 -5.79 12.93 2.83
N LEU A 58 -6.11 12.98 1.54
CA LEU A 58 -5.70 11.97 0.57
C LEU A 58 -4.18 11.85 0.51
N TRP A 59 -3.47 12.97 0.47
CA TRP A 59 -2.01 13.01 0.46
C TRP A 59 -1.41 12.38 1.73
N GLN A 60 -1.95 12.73 2.91
CA GLN A 60 -1.51 12.16 4.19
C GLN A 60 -1.72 10.64 4.25
N ILE A 61 -2.90 10.17 3.83
CA ILE A 61 -3.22 8.73 3.77
C ILE A 61 -2.28 8.02 2.78
N SER A 62 -2.07 8.62 1.60
CA SER A 62 -1.18 8.07 0.58
C SER A 62 0.24 7.90 1.10
N LEU A 63 0.78 8.92 1.75
CA LEU A 63 2.10 8.85 2.38
C LEU A 63 2.16 7.77 3.45
N ALA A 64 1.16 7.69 4.34
CA ALA A 64 1.13 6.66 5.38
C ALA A 64 1.06 5.23 4.81
N VAL A 65 0.26 5.02 3.77
CA VAL A 65 0.15 3.72 3.07
C VAL A 65 1.48 3.36 2.41
N ILE A 66 2.05 4.26 1.61
CA ILE A 66 3.32 4.01 0.92
C ILE A 66 4.43 3.72 1.94
N ALA A 67 4.52 4.53 2.99
CA ALA A 67 5.52 4.37 4.04
C ALA A 67 5.38 3.00 4.74
N SER A 68 4.17 2.63 5.19
CA SER A 68 3.94 1.33 5.83
C SER A 68 4.27 0.15 4.91
N ARG A 69 4.02 0.27 3.60
CA ARG A 69 4.33 -0.78 2.61
C ARG A 69 5.82 -0.89 2.32
N LEU A 70 6.52 0.24 2.18
CA LEU A 70 7.97 0.25 2.03
C LEU A 70 8.69 -0.37 3.24
N LEU A 71 8.19 -0.09 4.45
CA LEU A 71 8.69 -0.69 5.68
C LEU A 71 8.52 -2.21 5.66
N LEU A 72 7.32 -2.71 5.36
CA LEU A 72 7.06 -4.15 5.28
C LEU A 72 7.97 -4.82 4.25
N PHE A 73 8.09 -4.24 3.05
CA PHE A 73 8.95 -4.78 2.00
C PHE A 73 10.42 -4.81 2.42
N ALA A 74 10.92 -3.74 3.04
CA ALA A 74 12.30 -3.68 3.51
C ALA A 74 12.57 -4.69 4.63
N VAL A 75 11.68 -4.82 5.62
CA VAL A 75 11.83 -5.82 6.70
C VAL A 75 11.89 -7.23 6.13
N VAL A 76 10.96 -7.58 5.23
CA VAL A 76 10.92 -8.92 4.63
C VAL A 76 12.19 -9.17 3.79
N GLN A 77 12.66 -8.19 3.03
CA GLN A 77 13.90 -8.33 2.25
C GLN A 77 15.14 -8.52 3.13
N ILE A 78 15.26 -7.75 4.22
CA ILE A 78 16.38 -7.90 5.17
C ILE A 78 16.37 -9.31 5.77
N VAL A 79 15.22 -9.78 6.25
CA VAL A 79 15.09 -11.13 6.83
C VAL A 79 15.43 -12.20 5.79
N PHE A 80 14.95 -12.06 4.55
CA PHE A 80 15.24 -13.02 3.50
C PHE A 80 16.73 -13.09 3.17
N HIS A 81 17.40 -11.94 3.05
CA HIS A 81 18.83 -11.85 2.78
C HIS A 81 19.70 -12.44 3.90
N LEU A 82 19.25 -12.29 5.16
CA LEU A 82 19.93 -12.89 6.31
C LEU A 82 19.84 -14.42 6.34
N ILE A 83 18.74 -15.00 5.84
CA ILE A 83 18.53 -16.46 5.83
C ILE A 83 19.14 -17.09 4.58
N HIS A 84 19.05 -16.42 3.43
CA HIS A 84 19.56 -16.88 2.15
C HIS A 84 20.51 -15.83 1.56
N PRO A 85 21.78 -15.79 2.00
CA PRO A 85 22.76 -14.89 1.41
C PRO A 85 22.91 -15.23 -0.08
N SER A 86 22.41 -14.36 -0.94
CA SER A 86 22.44 -14.49 -2.39
C SER A 86 22.97 -13.19 -3.00
N ASP A 87 23.72 -13.28 -4.09
CA ASP A 87 24.25 -12.13 -4.81
C ASP A 87 23.22 -11.50 -5.78
N ASN A 88 21.94 -11.82 -5.60
CA ASN A 88 20.87 -11.34 -6.48
C ASN A 88 20.54 -9.86 -6.21
N ASP A 89 20.17 -9.14 -7.27
CA ASP A 89 19.69 -7.76 -7.15
C ASP A 89 18.41 -7.66 -6.29
N LEU A 90 18.26 -6.53 -5.58
CA LEU A 90 17.13 -6.27 -4.69
C LEU A 90 15.76 -6.40 -5.38
N LEU A 91 15.68 -6.02 -6.66
CA LEU A 91 14.45 -6.12 -7.46
C LEU A 91 14.11 -7.58 -7.82
N THR A 92 15.13 -8.40 -8.10
CA THR A 92 14.96 -9.83 -8.36
C THR A 92 14.48 -10.53 -7.09
N ILE A 93 15.12 -10.23 -5.95
CA ILE A 93 14.67 -10.72 -4.64
C ILE A 93 13.23 -10.26 -4.37
N PHE A 94 12.91 -8.98 -4.60
CA PHE A 94 11.54 -8.48 -4.45
C PHE A 94 10.54 -9.30 -5.26
N ARG A 95 10.82 -9.50 -6.56
CA ARG A 95 9.97 -10.29 -7.44
C ARG A 95 9.84 -11.72 -6.91
N ASP A 96 10.92 -12.39 -6.58
CA ASP A 96 10.90 -13.80 -6.15
C ASP A 96 10.10 -14.04 -4.86
N LEU A 97 10.05 -13.05 -3.97
CA LEU A 97 9.24 -13.14 -2.75
C LEU A 97 7.75 -12.92 -3.01
N TRP A 98 7.40 -11.92 -3.82
CA TRP A 98 6.01 -11.49 -4.00
C TRP A 98 5.31 -12.13 -5.21
N TYR A 99 6.08 -12.69 -6.15
CA TYR A 99 5.61 -13.48 -7.29
C TYR A 99 5.36 -14.93 -6.85
N ARG A 100 4.43 -15.12 -5.90
CA ARG A 100 4.06 -16.42 -5.34
C ARG A 100 2.56 -16.53 -5.14
N TRP A 101 2.07 -17.76 -5.01
CA TRP A 101 0.65 -18.07 -4.76
C TRP A 101 -0.29 -17.49 -5.82
N ASP A 102 -1.32 -16.75 -5.39
CA ASP A 102 -2.37 -16.20 -6.25
C ASP A 102 -1.86 -15.11 -7.19
N THR A 103 -0.67 -14.54 -6.96
CA THR A 103 -0.05 -13.56 -7.87
C THR A 103 0.08 -14.13 -9.29
N ASN A 104 0.48 -15.40 -9.42
CA ASN A 104 0.60 -16.06 -10.73
C ASN A 104 -0.73 -16.10 -11.48
N SER A 105 -1.80 -16.44 -10.77
CA SER A 105 -3.16 -16.51 -11.29
C SER A 105 -3.62 -15.14 -11.79
N PHE A 106 -3.48 -14.10 -10.98
CA PHE A 106 -3.91 -12.75 -11.37
C PHE A 106 -3.09 -12.16 -12.52
N LEU A 107 -1.78 -12.40 -12.56
CA LEU A 107 -0.92 -11.92 -13.64
C LEU A 107 -1.19 -12.66 -14.95
N SER A 108 -1.41 -13.98 -14.92
CA SER A 108 -1.80 -14.73 -16.13
C SER A 108 -3.11 -14.21 -16.72
N ILE A 109 -4.12 -13.91 -15.90
CA ILE A 109 -5.38 -13.31 -16.37
C ILE A 109 -5.14 -11.90 -16.91
N ALA A 110 -4.28 -11.11 -16.28
CA ALA A 110 -3.97 -9.75 -16.73
C ALA A 110 -3.23 -9.74 -18.08
N ASP A 111 -2.34 -10.69 -18.34
CA ASP A 111 -1.57 -10.76 -19.58
C ASP A 111 -2.37 -11.41 -20.73
N ASN A 112 -3.03 -12.54 -20.45
CA ASN A 112 -3.63 -13.40 -21.47
C ASN A 112 -5.17 -13.36 -21.48
N GLY A 113 -5.80 -12.72 -20.49
CA GLY A 113 -7.24 -12.80 -20.30
C GLY A 113 -7.70 -14.16 -19.76
N TYR A 114 -9.02 -14.38 -19.75
CA TYR A 114 -9.58 -15.68 -19.39
C TYR A 114 -9.41 -16.67 -20.54
N VAL A 115 -8.54 -17.66 -20.34
CA VAL A 115 -8.34 -18.75 -21.28
C VAL A 115 -9.20 -19.97 -20.93
N ASN A 116 -9.76 -20.62 -21.95
CA ASN A 116 -10.64 -21.78 -21.78
C ASN A 116 -9.92 -23.12 -21.81
N GLU A 117 -8.61 -23.13 -22.07
CA GLU A 117 -7.80 -24.33 -22.26
C GLU A 117 -6.56 -24.33 -21.34
N GLY A 118 -6.11 -25.51 -20.92
CA GLY A 118 -4.93 -25.68 -20.06
C GLY A 118 -5.20 -25.56 -18.55
N LYS A 119 -4.13 -25.46 -17.75
CA LYS A 119 -4.19 -25.30 -16.28
C LYS A 119 -4.88 -23.99 -15.86
N ASP A 120 -4.84 -23.00 -16.74
CA ASP A 120 -5.35 -21.64 -16.52
C ASP A 120 -6.88 -21.55 -16.69
N ARG A 121 -7.54 -22.63 -17.13
CA ARG A 121 -9.01 -22.73 -17.17
C ARG A 121 -9.66 -22.61 -15.79
N LEU A 122 -8.93 -22.98 -14.73
CA LEU A 122 -9.40 -22.90 -13.34
C LEU A 122 -9.48 -21.44 -12.83
N LEU A 123 -8.98 -20.48 -13.60
CA LEU A 123 -8.96 -19.06 -13.22
C LEU A 123 -10.33 -18.38 -13.31
N LEU A 124 -11.36 -19.06 -13.82
CA LEU A 124 -12.75 -18.60 -13.90
C LEU A 124 -13.38 -18.27 -12.54
N VAL A 125 -12.79 -18.75 -11.43
CA VAL A 125 -13.28 -18.48 -10.07
C VAL A 125 -12.92 -17.06 -9.60
N PHE A 126 -11.92 -16.43 -10.20
CA PHE A 126 -11.45 -15.11 -9.79
C PHE A 126 -12.26 -14.00 -10.46
N TYR A 127 -12.61 -12.96 -9.68
CA TYR A 127 -13.36 -11.81 -10.19
C TYR A 127 -12.51 -10.96 -11.15
N PRO A 128 -13.09 -10.49 -12.27
CA PRO A 128 -12.33 -9.85 -13.36
C PRO A 128 -11.87 -8.42 -13.07
N LEU A 129 -12.49 -7.74 -12.09
CA LEU A 129 -12.24 -6.32 -11.87
C LEU A 129 -10.76 -6.02 -11.59
N TYR A 130 -10.12 -6.81 -10.74
CA TYR A 130 -8.71 -6.59 -10.39
C TYR A 130 -7.76 -6.85 -11.58
N PRO A 131 -7.78 -8.02 -12.26
CA PRO A 131 -6.98 -8.24 -13.47
C PRO A 131 -7.15 -7.17 -14.56
N VAL A 132 -8.39 -6.70 -14.78
CA VAL A 132 -8.66 -5.65 -15.78
C VAL A 132 -8.00 -4.33 -15.38
N LEU A 133 -8.04 -3.95 -14.09
CA LEU A 133 -7.34 -2.76 -13.62
C LEU A 133 -5.81 -2.91 -13.77
N VAL A 134 -5.26 -4.09 -13.51
CA VAL A 134 -3.84 -4.38 -13.74
C VAL A 134 -3.48 -4.26 -15.22
N HIS A 135 -4.29 -4.84 -16.11
CA HIS A 135 -4.10 -4.75 -17.56
C HIS A 135 -4.19 -3.29 -18.06
N LEU A 136 -5.09 -2.48 -17.51
CA LEU A 136 -5.12 -1.05 -17.85
C LEU A 136 -3.89 -0.30 -17.32
N MET A 137 -3.34 -0.74 -16.20
CA MET A 137 -2.13 -0.14 -15.64
C MET A 137 -0.87 -0.52 -16.43
N THR A 138 -0.89 -1.61 -17.21
CA THR A 138 0.28 -1.98 -18.04
C THR A 138 0.56 -0.99 -19.17
N TYR A 139 -0.43 -0.20 -19.60
CA TYR A 139 -0.21 0.92 -20.52
C TYR A 139 0.67 2.03 -19.93
N LEU A 140 0.73 2.15 -18.60
CA LEU A 140 1.59 3.12 -17.89
C LEU A 140 2.90 2.48 -17.42
N ILE A 141 2.83 1.23 -16.97
CA ILE A 141 3.97 0.46 -16.44
C ILE A 141 4.08 -0.83 -17.27
N PRO A 142 5.02 -0.94 -18.21
CA PRO A 142 5.10 -2.09 -19.13
C PRO A 142 5.27 -3.46 -18.46
N ASP A 143 5.57 -3.50 -17.16
CA ASP A 143 5.73 -4.72 -16.38
C ASP A 143 4.47 -5.03 -15.56
N THR A 144 3.81 -6.14 -15.89
CA THR A 144 2.54 -6.56 -15.28
C THR A 144 2.64 -6.76 -13.77
N PHE A 145 3.78 -7.25 -13.27
CA PHE A 145 3.99 -7.43 -11.83
C PHE A 145 4.06 -6.08 -11.11
N PHE A 146 4.84 -5.13 -11.61
CA PHE A 146 4.89 -3.78 -11.01
C PHE A 146 3.57 -3.01 -11.19
N ALA A 147 2.87 -3.21 -12.30
CA ALA A 147 1.52 -2.69 -12.50
C ALA A 147 0.54 -3.23 -11.44
N ALA A 148 0.59 -4.53 -11.13
CA ALA A 148 -0.23 -5.14 -10.09
C ALA A 148 0.09 -4.60 -8.68
N VAL A 149 1.37 -4.41 -8.36
CA VAL A 149 1.80 -3.78 -7.11
C VAL A 149 1.27 -2.36 -7.01
N ALA A 150 1.34 -1.57 -8.09
CA ALA A 150 0.83 -0.20 -8.13
C ALA A 150 -0.70 -0.16 -7.91
N VAL A 151 -1.46 -0.97 -8.65
CA VAL A 151 -2.93 -1.06 -8.51
C VAL A 151 -3.32 -1.45 -7.09
N SER A 152 -2.66 -2.45 -6.49
CA SER A 152 -2.93 -2.87 -5.11
C SER A 152 -2.74 -1.74 -4.10
N ASN A 153 -1.68 -0.92 -4.26
CA ASN A 153 -1.44 0.22 -3.39
C ASN A 153 -2.48 1.32 -3.59
N ILE A 154 -2.88 1.61 -4.83
CA ILE A 154 -3.93 2.59 -5.14
C ILE A 154 -5.27 2.17 -4.52
N CYS A 155 -5.66 0.90 -4.69
CA CYS A 155 -6.88 0.36 -4.09
C CYS A 155 -6.86 0.49 -2.56
N LEU A 156 -5.71 0.25 -1.92
CA LEU A 156 -5.56 0.41 -0.48
C LEU A 156 -5.69 1.88 -0.02
N ILE A 157 -5.08 2.83 -0.75
CA ILE A 157 -5.23 4.27 -0.48
C ILE A 157 -6.69 4.68 -0.57
N LEU A 158 -7.37 4.26 -1.64
CA LEU A 158 -8.80 4.53 -1.83
C LEU A 158 -9.63 3.93 -0.70
N ALA A 159 -9.37 2.68 -0.31
CA ALA A 159 -10.06 2.02 0.79
C ALA A 159 -9.89 2.77 2.13
N CYS A 160 -8.67 3.20 2.46
CA CYS A 160 -8.39 4.00 3.65
C CYS A 160 -9.14 5.35 3.61
N PHE A 161 -9.14 6.03 2.47
CA PHE A 161 -9.83 7.31 2.31
C PHE A 161 -11.35 7.17 2.42
N THR A 162 -11.93 6.16 1.78
CA THR A 162 -13.38 5.89 1.86
C THR A 162 -13.78 5.45 3.26
N LEU A 163 -12.96 4.61 3.92
CA LEU A 163 -13.19 4.20 5.30
C LEU A 163 -13.20 5.39 6.26
N PHE A 164 -12.20 6.27 6.13
CA PHE A 164 -12.15 7.50 6.92
C PHE A 164 -13.42 8.33 6.76
N LYS A 165 -13.86 8.55 5.51
CA LYS A 165 -15.09 9.31 5.24
C LYS A 165 -16.34 8.62 5.75
N LEU A 166 -16.42 7.30 5.65
CA LEU A 166 -17.55 6.52 6.13
C LEU A 166 -17.67 6.60 7.66
N VAL A 167 -16.57 6.44 8.39
CA VAL A 167 -16.56 6.51 9.86
C VAL A 167 -16.81 7.94 10.35
N MET A 168 -16.28 8.95 9.64
CA MET A 168 -16.61 10.35 9.88
C MET A 168 -18.11 10.64 9.70
N PHE A 169 -18.74 10.01 8.71
CA PHE A 169 -20.16 10.18 8.44
C PHE A 169 -21.03 9.53 9.52
N GLU A 170 -20.65 8.34 10.00
CA GLU A 170 -21.41 7.60 11.01
C GLU A 170 -21.23 8.19 12.41
N PHE A 171 -19.99 8.31 12.88
CA PHE A 171 -19.69 8.62 14.28
C PHE A 171 -19.43 10.10 14.54
N HIS A 172 -19.24 10.91 13.48
CA HIS A 172 -18.96 12.34 13.58
C HIS A 172 -17.72 12.68 14.41
N GLN A 173 -16.88 11.67 14.68
CA GLN A 173 -15.68 11.76 15.51
C GLN A 173 -14.45 11.39 14.69
N ARG A 174 -13.54 12.36 14.54
CA ARG A 174 -12.32 12.19 13.73
C ARG A 174 -11.33 11.22 14.37
N ASP A 175 -11.31 11.13 15.68
CA ASP A 175 -10.42 10.21 16.41
C ASP A 175 -10.77 8.76 16.09
N ILE A 176 -12.07 8.42 16.07
CA ILE A 176 -12.56 7.09 15.70
C ILE A 176 -12.24 6.82 14.23
N ALA A 177 -12.48 7.78 13.32
CA ALA A 177 -12.17 7.62 11.89
C ALA A 177 -10.68 7.41 11.64
N ALA A 178 -9.82 8.15 12.33
CA ALA A 178 -8.38 7.98 12.24
C ALA A 178 -7.93 6.63 12.83
N ALA A 179 -8.51 6.21 13.97
CA ALA A 179 -8.24 4.91 14.58
C ALA A 179 -8.64 3.76 13.65
N SER A 180 -9.79 3.84 12.96
CA SER A 180 -10.20 2.82 11.98
C SER A 180 -9.19 2.66 10.85
N VAL A 181 -8.67 3.77 10.31
CA VAL A 181 -7.61 3.73 9.28
C VAL A 181 -6.31 3.17 9.84
N LYS A 182 -5.93 3.54 11.08
CA LYS A 182 -4.75 2.97 11.76
C LYS A 182 -4.88 1.45 11.91
N TYR A 183 -6.04 0.95 12.34
CA TYR A 183 -6.28 -0.49 12.44
C TYR A 183 -6.21 -1.18 11.08
N LEU A 184 -6.76 -0.59 10.02
CA LEU A 184 -6.64 -1.13 8.66
C LEU A 184 -5.17 -1.21 8.19
N LEU A 185 -4.34 -0.25 8.59
CA LEU A 185 -2.90 -0.22 8.29
C LEU A 185 -2.05 -1.00 9.29
N ASN A 186 -2.67 -1.67 10.28
CA ASN A 186 -1.99 -2.35 11.38
C ASN A 186 -1.03 -1.44 12.17
N LEU A 187 -1.42 -0.18 12.34
CA LEU A 187 -0.70 0.81 13.12
C LEU A 187 -1.28 0.88 14.54
N ASN A 188 -0.41 1.06 15.53
CA ASN A 188 -0.83 1.18 16.92
C ASN A 188 -1.73 2.42 17.12
N SER A 189 -2.83 2.25 17.84
CA SER A 189 -3.84 3.28 18.10
C SER A 189 -3.60 4.08 19.40
N GLY A 190 -2.38 4.04 19.94
CA GLY A 190 -2.01 4.73 21.19
C GLY A 190 -2.33 6.20 21.24
#